data_AF-A0A961S028-F1
#
_entry.id   AF-A0A961S028-F1
#
_cell.length_a   1.000
_cell.length_b   1.000
_cell.length_c   1.000
_cell.angle_alpha   90.00
_cell.angle_beta   90.00
_cell.angle_gamma   90.00
#
_symmetry.space_group_name_H-M   'P 1'
#
loop_
_entity.id
_entity.type
_entity.pdbx_description
1 polymer ?
#
loop_
_entity_poly.entity_id
_entity_poly.type
_entity_poly.pdbx_seq_one_letter_code
_entity_poly.pdbx_strand_id
1 'polypeptide(L)'
;MRAESRTGGCQCGAIRYRIDGPLGRAGICHCRMCQKAFGSFGAALVSVPATALTWARGTPGTFRSSSIVSRGFCAACGTPLFMQEDGDPDYEIAIGTLDDPNAIGAMTEQSGCESKVAWFDGLSSLPSQATADYRSPEDLERLKSLQHPDHDTDHWP
;
A
#
# COMPACT_ATOMS: atom_id res chain seq x y z
N MET A 1 25.98 9.06 5.85
CA MET A 1 25.16 8.02 5.20
C MET A 1 23.91 8.73 4.72
N ARG A 2 23.57 8.69 3.42
CA ARG A 2 22.33 9.31 2.96
C ARG A 2 21.17 8.52 3.60
N ALA A 3 20.26 9.21 4.26
CA ALA A 3 19.05 8.58 4.77
C ALA A 3 18.35 7.89 3.59
N GLU A 4 17.94 6.64 3.77
CA GLU A 4 17.10 5.94 2.80
C GLU A 4 15.80 6.74 2.67
N SER A 5 15.52 7.22 1.46
CA SER A 5 14.29 7.95 1.15
C SER A 5 13.46 7.07 0.22
N ARG A 6 12.19 6.90 0.56
CA ARG A 6 11.21 6.10 -0.19
C ARG A 6 10.05 7.01 -0.57
N THR A 7 9.51 6.82 -1.76
CA THR A 7 8.36 7.59 -2.25
C THR A 7 7.22 6.66 -2.59
N GLY A 8 6.03 7.24 -2.69
CA GLY A 8 4.83 6.50 -3.04
C GLY A 8 3.65 7.42 -3.27
N GLY A 9 2.52 6.84 -3.60
CA GLY A 9 1.31 7.58 -3.92
C GLY A 9 0.12 6.71 -4.27
N CYS A 10 -0.98 7.37 -4.59
CA CYS A 10 -2.17 6.68 -5.08
C CYS A 10 -2.06 6.40 -6.59
N GLN A 11 -2.90 5.48 -7.09
CA GLN A 11 -2.88 5.08 -8.50
C GLN A 11 -3.17 6.20 -9.51
N CYS A 12 -3.78 7.32 -9.08
CA CYS A 12 -4.04 8.46 -9.97
C CYS A 12 -3.04 9.60 -9.79
N GLY A 13 -2.09 9.52 -8.84
CA GLY A 13 -1.09 10.55 -8.60
C GLY A 13 -1.58 11.80 -7.87
N ALA A 14 -2.86 11.88 -7.48
CA ALA A 14 -3.41 13.00 -6.72
C ALA A 14 -2.79 13.13 -5.33
N ILE A 15 -2.39 12.00 -4.75
CA ILE A 15 -1.64 11.92 -3.51
C ILE A 15 -0.26 11.36 -3.80
N ARG A 16 0.78 12.08 -3.37
CA ARG A 16 2.18 11.63 -3.36
C ARG A 16 2.77 11.88 -1.98
N TYR A 17 3.67 11.00 -1.54
CA TYR A 17 4.36 11.13 -0.27
C TYR A 17 5.82 10.71 -0.37
N ARG A 18 6.60 11.15 0.62
CA ARG A 18 7.98 10.78 0.85
C ARG A 18 8.15 10.32 2.30
N ILE A 19 8.97 9.30 2.48
CA ILE A 19 9.36 8.74 3.77
C ILE A 19 10.86 8.91 3.89
N ASP A 20 11.31 9.68 4.89
CA ASP A 20 12.72 9.95 5.14
C ASP A 20 13.15 9.26 6.44
N GLY A 21 13.90 8.16 6.33
CA GLY A 21 14.38 7.40 7.48
C GLY A 21 14.02 5.91 7.45
N PRO A 22 14.27 5.19 8.57
CA PRO A 22 14.01 3.76 8.64
C PRO A 22 12.50 3.48 8.66
N LEU A 23 12.14 2.35 8.05
CA LEU A 23 10.82 1.76 8.20
C LEU A 23 10.77 0.90 9.48
N GLY A 24 9.58 0.74 10.04
CA GLY A 24 9.31 -0.16 11.14
C GLY A 24 8.96 -1.58 10.66
N ARG A 25 8.09 -2.25 11.42
CA ARG A 25 7.61 -3.60 11.09
C ARG A 25 6.81 -3.57 9.79
N ALA A 26 7.02 -4.59 8.97
CA ALA A 26 6.21 -4.82 7.78
C ALA A 26 5.41 -6.10 7.99
N GLY A 27 4.09 -6.05 7.84
CA GLY A 27 3.23 -7.22 8.06
C GLY A 27 1.98 -7.23 7.20
N ILE A 28 1.20 -8.29 7.37
CA ILE A 28 -0.16 -8.36 6.83
C ILE A 28 -1.19 -8.56 7.94
N CYS A 29 -2.21 -7.71 7.97
CA CYS A 29 -3.35 -7.85 8.86
C CYS A 29 -4.52 -8.52 8.14
N HIS A 30 -5.02 -9.62 8.72
CA HIS A 30 -6.08 -10.46 8.16
C HIS A 30 -7.47 -10.15 8.70
N CYS A 31 -7.61 -9.22 9.65
CA CYS A 31 -8.90 -8.97 10.30
C CYS A 31 -9.98 -8.53 9.30
N ARG A 32 -11.26 -8.82 9.58
CA ARG A 32 -12.38 -8.45 8.68
C ARG A 32 -12.43 -6.98 8.31
N MET A 33 -11.99 -6.08 9.20
CA MET A 33 -11.95 -4.66 8.90
C MET A 33 -10.89 -4.30 7.87
N CYS A 34 -9.69 -4.88 7.95
CA CYS A 34 -8.62 -4.69 6.99
C CYS A 34 -9.00 -5.26 5.62
N GLN A 35 -9.65 -6.44 5.60
CA GLN A 35 -10.18 -7.00 4.35
C GLN A 35 -11.16 -6.05 3.65
N LYS A 36 -12.13 -5.49 4.40
CA LYS A 36 -13.12 -4.56 3.82
C LYS A 36 -12.51 -3.23 3.41
N ALA A 37 -11.57 -2.69 4.20
CA ALA A 37 -10.96 -1.39 3.93
C ALA A 37 -10.06 -1.41 2.69
N PHE A 38 -9.38 -2.52 2.44
CA PHE A 38 -8.47 -2.69 1.31
C PHE A 38 -9.11 -3.40 0.12
N GLY A 39 -10.34 -3.94 0.29
CA GLY A 39 -10.99 -4.77 -0.73
C GLY A 39 -10.20 -6.03 -1.09
N SER A 40 -9.39 -6.54 -0.16
CA SER A 40 -8.43 -7.64 -0.37
C SER A 40 -8.53 -8.70 0.75
N PHE A 41 -7.76 -9.79 0.65
CA PHE A 41 -7.70 -10.84 1.67
C PHE A 41 -7.03 -10.38 2.98
N GLY A 42 -6.41 -9.19 2.98
CA GLY A 42 -5.84 -8.52 4.14
C GLY A 42 -5.29 -7.15 3.76
N ALA A 43 -4.61 -6.50 4.70
CA ALA A 43 -3.88 -5.26 4.44
C ALA A 43 -2.38 -5.50 4.66
N ALA A 44 -1.59 -5.43 3.59
CA ALA A 44 -0.13 -5.48 3.66
C ALA A 44 0.41 -4.07 3.92
N LEU A 45 1.09 -3.91 5.06
CA LEU A 45 1.37 -2.62 5.67
C LEU A 45 2.79 -2.56 6.20
N VAL A 46 3.34 -1.36 6.25
CA VAL A 46 4.62 -1.07 6.90
C VAL A 46 4.49 0.15 7.81
N SER A 47 5.01 0.05 9.03
CA SER A 47 5.00 1.15 9.99
C SER A 47 5.98 2.24 9.57
N VAL A 48 5.53 3.49 9.64
CA VAL A 48 6.30 4.67 9.30
C VAL A 48 6.07 5.73 10.37
N PRO A 49 7.11 6.23 11.06
CA PRO A 49 6.96 7.33 11.99
C PRO A 49 6.29 8.54 11.33
N ALA A 50 5.29 9.13 11.97
CA ALA A 50 4.63 10.32 11.43
C ALA A 50 5.61 11.48 11.18
N THR A 51 6.69 11.54 11.95
CA THR A 51 7.78 12.53 11.80
C THR A 51 8.66 12.28 10.57
N ALA A 52 8.64 11.07 10.01
CA ALA A 52 9.39 10.70 8.80
C ALA A 52 8.54 10.80 7.53
N LEU A 53 7.21 10.95 7.64
CA LEU A 53 6.27 10.99 6.52
C LEU A 53 5.96 12.43 6.11
N THR A 54 6.17 12.75 4.83
CA THR A 54 5.76 14.02 4.22
C THR A 54 4.80 13.77 3.08
N TRP A 55 3.62 14.40 3.12
CA TRP A 55 2.71 14.46 1.97
C TRP A 55 3.24 15.48 0.96
N ALA A 56 3.87 14.99 -0.11
CA ALA A 56 4.50 15.82 -1.15
C ALA A 56 3.47 16.43 -2.11
N ARG A 57 2.32 15.76 -2.30
CA ARG A 57 1.20 16.26 -3.11
C ARG A 57 -0.12 15.81 -2.52
N GLY A 58 -1.08 16.73 -2.51
CA GLY A 58 -2.44 16.48 -2.03
C GLY A 58 -2.49 16.14 -0.54
N THR A 59 -3.68 15.83 -0.05
CA THR A 59 -3.88 15.36 1.32
C THR A 59 -4.88 14.21 1.30
N PRO A 60 -4.57 13.07 1.95
CA PRO A 60 -5.50 11.94 2.02
C PRO A 60 -6.83 12.35 2.66
N GLY A 61 -7.92 11.81 2.14
CA GLY A 61 -9.17 11.74 2.89
C GLY A 61 -9.03 10.70 4.01
N THR A 62 -9.77 10.88 5.09
CA THR A 62 -9.78 9.93 6.21
C THR A 62 -11.19 9.41 6.49
N PHE A 63 -11.27 8.15 6.93
CA PHE A 63 -12.50 7.51 7.37
C PHE A 63 -12.29 6.84 8.72
N ARG A 64 -13.08 7.21 9.72
CA ARG A 64 -13.05 6.59 11.06
C ARG A 64 -13.69 5.20 10.99
N SER A 65 -12.85 4.18 10.88
CA SER A 65 -13.32 2.81 10.60
C SER A 65 -13.68 2.00 11.85
N SER A 66 -13.19 2.41 13.03
CA SER A 66 -13.57 1.87 14.35
C SER A 66 -13.52 2.94 15.42
N SER A 67 -13.78 2.53 16.66
CA SER A 67 -13.59 3.36 17.86
C SER A 67 -12.16 3.79 18.10
N ILE A 68 -11.14 3.22 17.43
CA ILE A 68 -9.72 3.51 17.69
C ILE A 68 -8.85 3.69 16.43
N VAL A 69 -9.34 3.39 15.22
CA VAL A 69 -8.54 3.46 13.98
C VAL A 69 -9.22 4.32 12.91
N SER A 70 -8.46 5.27 12.39
CA SER A 70 -8.75 6.03 11.17
C SER A 70 -7.99 5.46 9.99
N ARG A 71 -8.58 5.49 8.78
CA ARG A 71 -7.97 4.98 7.55
C ARG A 71 -7.87 6.07 6.52
N GLY A 72 -6.70 6.24 5.94
CA GLY A 72 -6.41 7.22 4.89
C GLY A 72 -6.60 6.63 3.50
N PHE A 73 -7.17 7.41 2.59
CA PHE A 73 -7.38 7.03 1.20
C PHE A 73 -7.30 8.25 0.27
N CYS A 74 -7.05 8.00 -1.02
CA CYS A 74 -7.15 9.05 -2.01
C CYS A 74 -8.62 9.30 -2.39
N ALA A 75 -9.12 10.50 -2.11
CA ALA A 75 -10.52 10.87 -2.43
C ALA A 75 -10.82 10.85 -3.94
N ALA A 76 -9.82 10.99 -4.81
CA ALA A 76 -10.01 11.02 -6.26
C ALA A 76 -10.12 9.62 -6.91
N CYS A 77 -9.47 8.59 -6.36
CA CYS A 77 -9.38 7.27 -6.99
C CYS A 77 -9.65 6.09 -6.05
N GLY A 78 -9.93 6.36 -4.77
CA GLY A 78 -10.26 5.36 -3.76
C GLY A 78 -9.08 4.54 -3.23
N THR A 79 -7.84 4.74 -3.72
CA THR A 79 -6.67 3.97 -3.26
C THR A 79 -6.51 4.11 -1.74
N PRO A 80 -6.52 2.99 -0.98
CA PRO A 80 -6.17 3.00 0.44
C PRO A 80 -4.67 3.33 0.59
N LEU A 81 -4.35 4.24 1.51
CA LEU A 81 -2.98 4.74 1.70
C LEU A 81 -2.40 4.33 3.05
N PHE A 82 -3.17 4.43 4.12
CA PHE A 82 -2.67 4.15 5.45
C PHE A 82 -3.76 3.77 6.45
N MET A 83 -3.33 3.28 7.62
CA MET A 83 -4.11 3.26 8.85
C MET A 83 -3.37 4.01 9.94
N GLN A 84 -4.13 4.60 10.87
CA GLN A 84 -3.60 5.27 12.04
C GLN A 84 -4.48 4.91 13.24
N GLU A 85 -3.87 4.30 14.25
CA GLU A 85 -4.49 4.02 15.53
C GLU A 85 -4.34 5.23 16.47
N ASP A 86 -5.33 5.46 17.32
CA ASP A 86 -5.30 6.56 18.28
C ASP A 86 -4.11 6.41 19.24
N GLY A 87 -3.28 7.45 19.33
CA GLY A 87 -2.13 7.49 20.23
C GLY A 87 -0.89 6.76 19.73
N ASP A 88 -0.97 6.05 18.60
CA ASP A 88 0.20 5.49 17.92
C ASP A 88 0.93 6.62 17.16
N PRO A 89 2.25 6.83 17.38
CA PRO A 89 3.02 7.83 16.65
C PRO A 89 3.28 7.46 15.18
N ASP A 90 2.99 6.23 14.78
CA ASP A 90 3.29 5.71 13.44
C ASP A 90 2.03 5.63 12.57
N TYR A 91 2.25 5.76 11.26
CA TYR A 91 1.29 5.36 10.23
C TYR A 91 1.61 3.95 9.75
N GLU A 92 0.58 3.13 9.58
CA GLU A 92 0.68 1.87 8.85
C GLU A 92 0.42 2.15 7.37
N ILE A 93 1.48 2.37 6.58
CA ILE A 93 1.39 2.69 5.15
C ILE A 93 1.14 1.42 4.34
N ALA A 94 0.21 1.50 3.38
CA ALA A 94 -0.06 0.43 2.43
C ALA A 94 1.16 0.15 1.55
N ILE A 95 1.77 -1.03 1.67
CA ILE A 95 3.03 -1.38 0.98
C ILE A 95 2.91 -1.21 -0.54
N GLY A 96 1.77 -1.61 -1.12
CA GLY A 96 1.53 -1.50 -2.57
C GLY A 96 1.38 -0.08 -3.10
N THR A 97 1.49 0.94 -2.25
CA THR A 97 1.48 2.36 -2.66
C THR A 97 2.88 2.96 -2.69
N LEU A 98 3.91 2.21 -2.29
CA LEU A 98 5.31 2.60 -2.47
C LEU A 98 5.69 2.45 -3.95
N ASP A 99 6.52 3.35 -4.44
CA ASP A 99 7.06 3.29 -5.80
C ASP A 99 7.94 2.05 -6.00
N ASP A 100 8.64 1.60 -4.95
CA ASP A 100 9.26 0.27 -4.90
C ASP A 100 8.77 -0.49 -3.66
N PRO A 101 7.78 -1.39 -3.81
CA PRO A 101 7.30 -2.22 -2.72
C PRO A 101 8.36 -3.14 -2.12
N ASN A 102 9.46 -3.45 -2.84
CA ASN A 102 10.54 -4.30 -2.32
C ASN A 102 11.46 -3.54 -1.34
N ALA A 103 11.41 -2.20 -1.33
CA ALA A 103 12.22 -1.37 -0.43
C ALA A 103 11.86 -1.52 1.06
N ILE A 104 10.80 -2.27 1.37
CA ILE A 104 10.42 -2.68 2.74
C ILE A 104 11.30 -3.80 3.30
N GLY A 105 12.07 -4.49 2.46
CA GLY A 105 12.83 -5.67 2.85
C GLY A 105 11.94 -6.91 2.99
N ALA A 106 11.86 -7.48 4.19
CA ALA A 106 11.08 -8.70 4.44
C ALA A 106 9.80 -8.40 5.23
N MET A 107 8.74 -9.14 4.91
CA MET A 107 7.56 -9.22 5.78
C MET A 107 7.95 -9.93 7.08
N THR A 108 7.67 -9.32 8.24
CA THR A 108 8.10 -9.81 9.55
C THR A 108 6.97 -10.41 10.38
N GLU A 109 5.70 -10.11 10.08
CA GLU A 109 4.57 -10.55 10.91
C GLU A 109 3.24 -10.73 10.16
N GLN A 110 2.34 -11.50 10.79
CA GLN A 110 0.93 -11.60 10.42
C GLN A 110 0.06 -11.35 11.66
N SER A 111 -1.01 -10.58 11.51
CA SER A 111 -1.94 -10.24 12.59
C SER A 111 -3.40 -10.44 12.18
N GLY A 112 -4.34 -10.45 13.14
CA GLY A 112 -5.77 -10.64 12.86
C GLY A 112 -6.11 -12.01 12.26
N CYS A 113 -5.30 -13.02 12.57
CA CYS A 113 -5.32 -14.34 11.93
C CYS A 113 -6.62 -15.12 12.17
N GLU A 114 -7.44 -14.76 13.16
CA GLU A 114 -8.77 -15.32 13.38
C GLU A 114 -9.72 -15.12 12.18
N SER A 115 -9.42 -14.14 11.32
CA SER A 115 -10.17 -13.86 10.08
C SER A 115 -9.40 -14.25 8.81
N LYS A 116 -8.20 -14.83 8.93
CA LYS A 116 -7.38 -15.22 7.79
C LYS A 116 -8.13 -16.21 6.90
N VAL A 117 -8.18 -15.93 5.61
CA VAL A 117 -8.83 -16.82 4.64
C VAL A 117 -8.09 -18.15 4.59
N ALA A 118 -8.84 -19.26 4.60
CA ALA A 118 -8.28 -20.60 4.78
C ALA A 118 -7.24 -21.01 3.71
N TRP A 119 -7.32 -20.42 2.52
CA TRP A 119 -6.44 -20.72 1.39
C TRP A 119 -5.17 -19.84 1.33
N PHE A 120 -5.00 -18.87 2.24
CA PHE A 120 -3.89 -17.91 2.18
C PHE A 120 -2.50 -18.58 2.17
N ASP A 121 -2.31 -19.57 3.06
CA ASP A 121 -1.01 -20.24 3.22
C ASP A 121 -0.63 -21.14 2.03
N GLY A 122 -1.57 -21.41 1.13
CA GLY A 122 -1.35 -22.23 -0.08
C GLY A 122 -0.99 -21.42 -1.33
N LEU A 123 -1.07 -20.09 -1.30
CA LEU A 123 -0.96 -19.24 -2.49
C LEU A 123 0.35 -19.44 -3.26
N SER A 124 1.48 -19.53 -2.55
CA SER A 124 2.80 -19.68 -3.17
C SER A 124 3.01 -21.02 -3.87
N SER A 125 2.17 -22.01 -3.58
CA SER A 125 2.24 -23.35 -4.16
C SER A 125 1.33 -23.51 -5.39
N LEU A 126 0.52 -22.49 -5.71
CA LEU A 126 -0.34 -22.51 -6.89
C LEU A 126 0.49 -22.37 -8.17
N PRO A 127 0.01 -22.92 -9.31
CA PRO A 127 0.59 -22.60 -10.61
C PRO A 127 0.61 -21.08 -10.84
N SER A 128 1.75 -20.55 -11.26
CA SER A 128 1.91 -19.14 -11.60
C SER A 128 2.37 -19.01 -13.05
N GLN A 129 1.95 -17.93 -13.69
CA GLN A 129 2.31 -17.60 -15.08
C GLN A 129 2.39 -16.08 -15.21
N ALA A 130 3.34 -15.59 -16.00
CA ALA A 130 3.47 -14.18 -16.29
C ALA A 130 2.31 -13.71 -17.17
N THR A 131 1.98 -12.41 -17.14
CA THR A 131 0.92 -11.84 -18.00
C THR A 131 1.16 -12.13 -19.48
N ALA A 132 2.42 -12.19 -19.91
CA ALA A 132 2.78 -12.51 -21.29
C ALA A 132 2.54 -13.98 -21.68
N ASP A 133 2.38 -14.90 -20.72
CA ASP A 133 2.23 -16.33 -21.00
C ASP A 133 0.79 -16.69 -21.40
N TYR A 134 -0.20 -15.85 -21.07
CA TYR A 134 -1.62 -16.12 -21.34
C TYR A 134 -2.35 -15.00 -22.10
N ARG A 135 -1.63 -13.95 -22.50
CA ARG A 135 -2.14 -12.85 -23.35
C ARG A 135 -1.49 -12.92 -24.72
N SER A 136 -2.26 -12.61 -25.77
CA SER A 136 -1.69 -12.46 -27.11
C SER A 136 -0.79 -11.19 -27.18
N PRO A 137 0.15 -11.11 -28.13
CA PRO A 137 0.90 -9.87 -28.36
C PRO A 137 -0.01 -8.65 -28.59
N GLU A 138 -1.11 -8.82 -29.34
CA GLU A 138 -2.11 -7.75 -29.57
C GLU A 138 -2.78 -7.29 -28.27
N ASP A 139 -3.14 -8.23 -27.38
CA ASP A 139 -3.70 -7.89 -26.06
C ASP A 139 -2.69 -7.10 -25.21
N LEU A 140 -1.41 -7.48 -25.25
CA LEU A 140 -0.34 -6.80 -24.50
C LEU A 140 -0.11 -5.38 -25.04
N GLU A 141 -0.18 -5.17 -26.35
CA GLU A 141 -0.10 -3.82 -26.95
C GLU A 141 -1.25 -2.92 -26.49
N ARG A 142 -2.43 -3.49 -26.24
CA ARG A 142 -3.60 -2.79 -25.70
C ARG A 142 -3.52 -2.57 -24.19
N LEU A 143 -2.79 -3.41 -23.46
CA LEU A 143 -2.64 -3.34 -22.01
C LEU A 143 -1.64 -2.26 -21.60
N LYS A 144 -2.08 -0.99 -21.67
CA LYS A 144 -1.31 0.15 -21.20
C LYS A 144 -1.84 0.61 -19.86
N SER A 145 -0.97 0.69 -18.85
CA SER A 145 -1.33 1.31 -17.58
C SER A 145 -1.61 2.80 -17.81
N LEU A 146 -2.76 3.26 -17.32
CA LEU A 146 -3.10 4.68 -17.22
C LEU A 146 -2.97 5.20 -15.78
N GLN A 147 -2.36 4.39 -14.91
CA GLN A 147 -2.06 4.80 -13.55
C GLN A 147 -0.88 5.78 -13.57
N HIS A 148 -0.83 6.62 -12.55
CA HIS A 148 0.33 7.47 -12.29
C HIS A 148 1.58 6.58 -12.11
N PRO A 149 2.72 6.95 -12.68
CA PRO A 149 3.92 6.11 -12.61
C PRO A 149 4.50 6.05 -11.19
N ASP A 150 5.33 5.04 -10.95
CA ASP A 150 6.03 4.79 -9.67
C ASP A 150 7.22 5.76 -9.46
N HIS A 151 6.97 7.06 -9.56
CA HIS A 151 7.87 8.16 -9.19
C HIS A 151 7.09 9.48 -9.20
N ASP A 152 7.62 10.51 -8.54
CA ASP A 152 7.02 11.83 -8.63
C ASP A 152 7.22 12.44 -10.03
N THR A 153 6.31 13.33 -10.42
CA THR A 153 6.22 13.91 -11.77
C THR A 153 6.10 15.42 -11.65
N ASP A 154 6.76 16.18 -12.51
CA ASP A 154 6.68 17.64 -12.46
C ASP A 154 5.29 18.19 -12.83
N HIS A 155 4.50 17.40 -13.57
CA HIS A 155 3.16 17.77 -14.05
C HIS A 155 2.14 16.71 -13.66
N TRP A 156 0.99 17.18 -13.15
CA TRP A 156 -0.18 16.39 -12.80
C TRP A 156 -1.43 17.31 -12.76
N PRO A 157 -2.64 16.82 -13.08
CA PRO A 157 -2.96 15.49 -13.60
C PRO A 157 -2.39 15.21 -14.99
#